data_AF-A0A962C6H5-F1
#
_entry.id   AF-A0A962C6H5-F1
#
_cell.length_a   1.000
_cell.length_b   1.000
_cell.length_c   1.000
_cell.angle_alpha   90.00
_cell.angle_beta   90.00
_cell.angle_gamma   90.00
#
_symmetry.space_group_name_H-M   'P 1'
#
loop_
_entity.id
_entity.type
_entity.pdbx_description
1 polymer ?
#
loop_
_entity_poly.entity_id
_entity_poly.type
_entity_poly.pdbx_seq_one_letter_code
_entity_poly.pdbx_strand_id
1 'polypeptide(L)'
;MMHRCTRLYVLLFSLCLLLPLLGGCVAVIATGAVATGSSVHDRRGFGTVVEDKRIQLTAYDELNKDKQLVLKNRVMIAVYNGVMLLMGEVRTPELKQRAER
;
A
#
# COMPACT_ATOMS: atom_id res chain seq x y z
N MET A 1 57.44 -12.23 18.74
CA MET A 1 56.37 -12.88 17.96
C MET A 1 54.96 -12.52 18.46
N MET A 2 54.75 -12.34 19.77
CA MET A 2 53.43 -12.06 20.38
C MET A 2 52.78 -10.72 19.97
N HIS A 3 53.53 -9.64 19.76
CA HIS A 3 52.96 -8.33 19.37
C HIS A 3 52.32 -8.30 17.97
N ARG A 4 52.77 -9.17 17.05
CA ARG A 4 52.19 -9.26 15.70
C ARG A 4 50.82 -9.95 15.73
N CYS A 5 50.64 -10.95 16.61
CA CYS A 5 49.35 -11.60 16.83
C CYS A 5 48.35 -10.67 17.52
N THR A 6 48.76 -9.89 18.53
CA THR A 6 47.86 -8.94 19.21
C THR A 6 47.39 -7.84 18.26
N ARG A 7 48.28 -7.31 17.40
CA ARG A 7 47.90 -6.33 16.37
C ARG A 7 46.95 -6.91 15.31
N LEU A 8 47.13 -8.18 14.93
CA LEU A 8 46.25 -8.85 13.99
C LEU A 8 44.84 -9.07 14.58
N TYR A 9 44.75 -9.47 15.85
CA TYR A 9 43.48 -9.61 16.57
C TYR A 9 42.74 -8.28 16.74
N VAL A 10 43.48 -7.19 17.04
CA VAL A 10 42.88 -5.84 17.15
C VAL A 10 42.37 -5.33 15.80
N LEU A 11 43.08 -5.61 14.70
CA LEU A 11 42.64 -5.26 13.34
C LEU A 11 41.43 -6.08 12.89
N LEU A 12 41.38 -7.38 13.23
CA LEU A 12 40.23 -8.23 12.95
C LEU A 12 38.99 -7.79 13.75
N PHE A 13 39.18 -7.40 15.01
CA PHE A 13 38.10 -6.92 15.86
C PHE A 13 37.55 -5.56 15.38
N SER A 14 38.42 -4.62 14.99
CA SER A 14 37.98 -3.32 14.45
C SER A 14 37.25 -3.49 13.12
N LEU A 15 37.73 -4.36 12.23
CA LEU A 15 37.07 -4.67 10.96
C LEU A 15 35.70 -5.29 11.19
N CYS A 16 35.58 -6.21 12.16
CA CYS A 16 34.31 -6.85 12.52
C CYS A 16 33.26 -5.84 13.03
N LEU A 17 33.71 -4.83 13.79
CA LEU A 17 32.85 -3.76 14.30
C LEU A 17 32.41 -2.75 13.22
N LEU A 18 33.21 -2.56 12.16
CA LEU A 18 32.95 -1.62 11.06
C LEU A 18 32.05 -2.19 9.94
N LEU A 19 32.06 -3.51 9.74
CA LEU A 19 31.21 -4.21 8.76
C LEU A 19 29.71 -3.87 8.84
N PRO A 20 29.06 -3.85 10.03
CA PRO A 20 27.63 -3.53 10.11
C PRO A 20 27.32 -2.05 9.83
N LEU A 21 28.29 -1.13 9.98
CA LEU A 21 28.10 0.29 9.64
C LEU A 21 28.08 0.51 8.11
N LEU A 22 28.76 -0.32 7.33
CA LEU A 22 28.67 -0.28 5.86
C LEU A 22 27.38 -0.91 5.31
N GLY A 23 26.84 -1.93 6.00
CA GLY A 23 25.57 -2.58 5.65
C GLY A 23 24.32 -1.87 6.20
N GLY A 24 24.49 -0.86 7.05
CA GLY A 24 23.42 -0.22 7.84
C GLY A 24 22.28 0.40 7.02
N CYS A 25 22.49 0.78 5.77
CA CYS A 25 21.41 1.28 4.92
C CYS A 25 20.38 0.20 4.57
N VAL A 26 20.79 -1.05 4.35
CA VAL A 26 19.88 -2.09 3.83
C VAL A 26 18.95 -2.61 4.93
N ALA A 27 19.46 -2.78 6.14
CA ALA A 27 18.67 -3.25 7.29
C ALA A 27 17.64 -2.20 7.74
N VAL A 28 18.00 -0.91 7.74
CA VAL A 28 17.08 0.19 8.08
C VAL A 28 15.99 0.36 7.01
N ILE A 29 16.31 0.16 5.72
CA ILE A 29 15.30 0.17 4.65
C ILE A 29 14.35 -1.02 4.80
N ALA A 30 14.86 -2.23 5.08
CA ALA A 30 14.04 -3.44 5.16
C ALA A 30 13.07 -3.46 6.37
N THR A 31 13.43 -2.80 7.47
CA THR A 31 12.57 -2.74 8.68
C THR A 31 11.82 -1.43 8.84
N GLY A 32 12.34 -0.30 8.32
CA GLY A 32 11.73 1.02 8.47
C GLY A 32 10.89 1.50 7.28
N ALA A 33 11.24 1.13 6.04
CA ALA A 33 10.55 1.67 4.85
C ALA A 33 9.18 1.02 4.60
N VAL A 34 8.98 -0.23 5.02
CA VAL A 34 7.66 -0.89 4.95
C VAL A 34 6.62 -0.25 5.87
N ALA A 35 7.05 0.43 6.95
CA ALA A 35 6.16 1.11 7.89
C ALA A 35 5.93 2.60 7.57
N THR A 36 6.78 3.23 6.76
CA THR A 36 6.81 4.69 6.58
C THR A 36 6.62 5.16 5.13
N GLY A 37 6.73 4.29 4.13
CA GLY A 37 6.74 4.69 2.72
C GLY A 37 5.40 5.14 2.13
N SER A 38 4.27 4.83 2.75
CA SER A 38 2.93 5.19 2.25
C SER A 38 2.28 6.37 2.97
N SER A 39 2.92 6.92 4.01
CA SER A 39 2.32 7.89 4.94
C SER A 39 2.93 9.29 4.88
N VAL A 40 3.98 9.53 4.08
CA VAL A 40 4.75 10.78 4.13
C VAL A 40 4.22 11.86 3.17
N HIS A 41 3.30 11.53 2.25
CA HIS A 41 2.87 12.50 1.22
C HIS A 41 1.36 12.76 1.10
N ASP A 42 0.51 11.95 1.72
CA ASP A 42 -0.93 12.23 1.78
C ASP A 42 -1.29 12.73 3.19
N ARG A 43 -1.91 13.91 3.29
CA ARG A 43 -2.37 14.47 4.59
C ARG A 43 -3.56 13.69 5.16
N ARG A 44 -4.04 12.67 4.44
CA ARG A 44 -5.04 11.72 4.93
C ARG A 44 -4.41 10.75 5.90
N GLY A 45 -5.11 10.51 7.00
CA GLY A 45 -4.78 9.40 7.86
C GLY A 45 -4.87 8.10 7.06
N PHE A 46 -3.88 7.21 7.25
CA PHE A 46 -3.91 5.84 6.71
C PHE A 46 -5.25 5.14 6.99
N GLY A 47 -5.90 5.44 8.13
CA GLY A 47 -7.24 4.96 8.45
C GLY A 47 -8.32 5.35 7.45
N THR A 48 -8.28 6.56 6.89
CA THR A 48 -9.26 7.01 5.87
C THR A 48 -9.07 6.26 4.56
N VAL A 49 -7.82 6.00 4.14
CA VAL A 49 -7.54 5.24 2.91
C VAL A 49 -8.01 3.79 3.04
N VAL A 50 -7.80 3.17 4.21
CA VAL A 50 -8.27 1.80 4.45
C VAL A 50 -9.81 1.75 4.45
N GLU A 51 -10.47 2.71 5.10
CA GLU A 51 -11.93 2.75 5.12
C GLU A 51 -12.52 3.02 3.72
N ASP A 52 -11.95 3.96 2.96
CA ASP A 52 -12.37 4.25 1.58
C ASP A 52 -12.27 3.00 0.70
N LYS A 53 -11.18 2.22 0.84
CA LYS A 53 -11.04 0.92 0.14
C LYS A 53 -12.10 -0.08 0.58
N ARG A 54 -12.44 -0.14 1.87
CA ARG A 54 -13.46 -1.05 2.39
C ARG A 54 -14.83 -0.73 1.78
N ILE A 55 -15.20 0.55 1.76
CA ILE A 55 -16.44 1.03 1.12
C ILE A 55 -16.45 0.70 -0.38
N GLN A 56 -15.34 0.97 -1.08
CA GLN A 56 -15.21 0.68 -2.50
C GLN A 56 -15.41 -0.82 -2.79
N LEU A 57 -14.79 -1.70 -1.99
CA LEU A 57 -14.93 -3.15 -2.16
C LEU A 57 -16.37 -3.62 -1.91
N THR A 58 -17.03 -3.12 -0.87
CA THR A 58 -18.43 -3.45 -0.60
C THR A 58 -19.33 -3.00 -1.74
N ALA A 59 -19.16 -1.78 -2.26
CA ALA A 59 -19.94 -1.28 -3.39
C ALA A 59 -19.71 -2.11 -4.68
N TYR A 60 -18.47 -2.53 -4.95
CA TYR A 60 -18.18 -3.43 -6.07
C TYR A 60 -18.83 -4.80 -5.90
N ASP A 61 -18.85 -5.35 -4.69
CA ASP A 61 -19.54 -6.62 -4.41
C ASP A 61 -21.05 -6.50 -4.63
N GLU A 62 -21.68 -5.41 -4.17
CA GLU A 62 -23.09 -5.09 -4.39
C GLU A 62 -23.41 -5.01 -5.90
N LEU A 63 -22.61 -4.25 -6.67
CA LEU A 63 -22.79 -4.14 -8.12
C LEU A 63 -22.58 -5.48 -8.84
N ASN A 64 -21.64 -6.30 -8.36
CA ASN A 64 -21.36 -7.61 -8.96
C ASN A 64 -22.47 -8.64 -8.75
N LYS A 65 -23.36 -8.44 -7.76
CA LYS A 65 -24.57 -9.27 -7.61
C LYS A 65 -25.50 -9.13 -8.80
N ASP A 66 -25.57 -7.95 -9.43
CA ASP A 66 -26.35 -7.73 -10.64
C ASP A 66 -25.49 -8.01 -11.90
N LYS A 67 -25.54 -9.27 -12.35
CA LYS A 67 -24.82 -9.73 -13.54
C LYS A 67 -25.19 -8.94 -14.81
N GLN A 68 -26.40 -8.37 -14.90
CA GLN A 68 -26.80 -7.56 -16.07
C GLN A 68 -26.07 -6.21 -16.08
N LEU A 69 -25.76 -5.65 -14.90
CA LEU A 69 -24.94 -4.44 -14.79
C LEU A 69 -23.50 -4.71 -15.23
N VAL A 70 -22.87 -5.77 -14.73
CA VAL A 70 -21.44 -6.04 -14.99
C VAL A 70 -21.15 -6.56 -16.40
N LEU A 71 -21.98 -7.44 -16.95
CA LEU A 71 -21.67 -8.13 -18.21
C LEU A 71 -21.78 -7.22 -19.44
N LYS A 72 -22.59 -6.16 -19.38
CA LYS A 72 -22.96 -5.36 -20.56
C LYS A 72 -22.72 -3.87 -20.43
N ASN A 73 -22.28 -3.40 -19.25
CA ASN A 73 -22.07 -1.99 -18.96
C ASN A 73 -20.69 -1.80 -18.33
N ARG A 74 -20.13 -0.60 -18.48
CA ARG A 74 -18.86 -0.22 -17.84
C ARG A 74 -19.17 0.79 -16.76
N VAL A 75 -19.21 0.32 -15.52
CA VAL A 75 -19.41 1.17 -14.33
C VAL A 75 -18.11 1.14 -13.51
N MET A 76 -17.65 2.31 -13.11
CA MET A 76 -16.46 2.51 -12.30
C MET A 76 -16.85 3.23 -11.02
N ILE A 77 -16.39 2.70 -9.88
CA ILE A 77 -16.61 3.29 -8.56
C ILE A 77 -15.29 3.86 -8.06
N ALA A 78 -15.29 5.15 -7.68
CA ALA A 78 -14.22 5.80 -6.94
C ALA A 78 -14.75 6.25 -5.57
N VAL A 79 -13.99 6.02 -4.50
CA VAL A 79 -14.34 6.48 -3.14
C VAL A 79 -13.23 7.37 -2.62
N TYR A 80 -13.61 8.49 -2.03
CA TYR A 80 -12.68 9.49 -1.52
C TYR A 80 -13.27 10.20 -0.31
N ASN A 81 -12.61 10.08 0.86
CA ASN A 81 -13.10 10.64 2.12
C ASN A 81 -14.54 10.22 2.45
N GLY A 82 -14.88 8.94 2.21
CA GLY A 82 -16.23 8.40 2.41
C GLY A 82 -17.27 8.85 1.37
N VAL A 83 -16.91 9.65 0.39
CA VAL A 83 -17.79 10.03 -0.72
C VAL A 83 -17.58 9.08 -1.89
N MET A 84 -18.68 8.45 -2.33
CA MET A 84 -18.67 7.52 -3.46
C MET A 84 -19.10 8.23 -4.74
N LEU A 85 -18.32 8.08 -5.80
CA LEU A 85 -18.59 8.56 -7.15
C LEU A 85 -18.74 7.36 -8.09
N LEU A 86 -19.94 7.20 -8.64
CA LEU A 86 -20.21 6.25 -9.71
C LEU A 86 -20.08 6.95 -11.06
N MET A 87 -19.34 6.34 -11.98
CA MET A 87 -19.08 6.88 -13.31
C MET A 87 -19.15 5.77 -14.35
N GLY A 88 -19.52 6.11 -15.58
CA GLY A 88 -19.45 5.19 -16.70
C GLY A 88 -20.70 5.20 -17.58
N GLU A 89 -20.91 4.10 -18.28
CA GLU A 89 -21.95 3.97 -19.31
C GLU A 89 -22.85 2.78 -19.02
N VAL A 90 -24.16 3.02 -19.12
CA VAL A 90 -25.22 2.02 -18.90
C VAL A 90 -26.17 2.06 -20.09
N ARG A 91 -26.57 0.89 -20.60
CA ARG A 91 -27.36 0.79 -21.85
C ARG A 91 -28.80 1.24 -21.73
N THR A 92 -29.39 1.23 -20.53
CA THR A 92 -30.78 1.64 -20.32
C THR A 92 -30.94 2.44 -19.01
N PRO A 93 -31.95 3.32 -18.91
CA PRO A 93 -32.18 4.13 -17.71
C PRO A 93 -32.56 3.29 -16.49
N GLU A 94 -33.19 2.13 -16.66
CA GLU A 94 -33.55 1.22 -15.56
C GLU A 94 -32.32 0.55 -14.94
N LEU A 95 -31.26 0.35 -15.73
CA LEU A 95 -29.98 -0.15 -15.24
C LEU A 95 -29.21 0.95 -14.50
N LYS A 96 -29.28 2.20 -14.97
CA LYS A 96 -28.75 3.35 -14.23
C LYS A 96 -29.39 3.46 -12.85
N GLN A 97 -30.72 3.42 -12.79
CA GLN A 97 -31.45 3.54 -11.52
C GLN A 97 -31.15 2.37 -10.55
N ARG A 98 -30.82 1.19 -11.07
CA ARG A 98 -30.39 0.05 -10.26
C ARG A 98 -28.96 0.19 -9.74
N ALA A 99 -28.06 0.80 -10.51
CA ALA A 99 -26.70 1.06 -10.05
C ALA A 99 -26.61 2.17 -8.99
N GLU A 100 -27.59 3.08 -8.95
CA GLU A 100 -27.67 4.18 -7.98
C GLU A 100 -28.28 3.78 -6.62
N ARG A 101 -28.89 2.59 -6.52
CA ARG A 101 -29.52 2.08 -5.30
C ARG A 101 -28.56 1.22 -4.49
#